data_AF-A0A100IQ67-F1
#
_entry.id   AF-A0A100IQ67-F1
#
_cell.length_a   1.000
_cell.length_b   1.000
_cell.length_c   1.000
_cell.angle_alpha   90.00
_cell.angle_beta   90.00
_cell.angle_gamma   90.00
#
_symmetry.space_group_name_H-M   'P 1'
#
loop_
_entity.id
_entity.type
_entity.pdbx_description
1 polymer ?
#
loop_
_entity_poly.entity_id
_entity_poly.type
_entity_poly.pdbx_seq_one_letter_code
_entity_poly.pdbx_strand_id
1 'polypeptide(L)'
;MDQMNYSDPACPFCPFSDPDISRVVEHVDVYHPEVDTQAEHSRRPANAPSTGTGECPGDYAECPHGCGEIVLNTELAAHLDLHFAETVAFEDISSHQPELPVDVESPVSSHDAERRERLKERTPGLLPNEDRTPSPWSLVGGTKTPHRDTAKRLGRTELGPHAHEKQMPSWLRRMLERGSMSIFTNTIASDGTLRRREAVENETRDVIPVLARLCEQDKSVQRAFFCSPKVHQISKIPKEGGFCGYRNIQMLITFLKETQLPGHERFPTELPTIFQLQDMIEDAWDKGFNSVGRVETGGIRGTRKYIGTPEAQALFSSLGIQCEANSIGASKEVRAHDALYMNVAAYFRESCALEEGKKVMQTNLPPIYFQHQGLKTSFFVICDLSNWWTDITGHSMTIIGFEIRDGGSADILVFDPMFRTPPAVKRLRGAQALTSDPARVLKAYRRGTAYLQKYKAFELLKGYNETKLQENLDAEIFGVLLDEAREAFDEELVVELNTGYNLGKMTEPEISNYLRQSGGAGGRNRHQFAP
;
A
#
# COMPACT_ATOMS: atom_id res chain seq x y z
N MET A 1 1.96 63.69 15.60
CA MET A 1 2.37 62.34 16.08
C MET A 1 2.04 61.40 14.94
N ASP A 2 2.97 61.25 14.02
CA ASP A 2 2.79 60.36 12.86
C ASP A 2 3.18 58.95 13.30
N GLN A 3 2.23 58.02 13.25
CA GLN A 3 2.45 56.59 13.46
C GLN A 3 3.17 56.04 12.22
N MET A 4 4.46 55.72 12.34
CA MET A 4 5.16 54.90 11.35
C MET A 4 4.66 53.46 11.44
N ASN A 5 4.01 52.99 10.39
CA ASN A 5 3.72 51.57 10.16
C ASN A 5 5.04 50.82 9.96
N TYR A 6 5.56 50.16 10.99
CA TYR A 6 6.58 49.14 10.82
C TYR A 6 5.89 47.91 10.23
N SER A 7 6.15 47.63 8.96
CA SER A 7 5.77 46.35 8.34
C SER A 7 6.80 45.31 8.75
N ASP A 8 6.37 44.14 9.19
CA ASP A 8 7.27 43.05 9.57
C ASP A 8 8.16 42.66 8.37
N PRO A 9 9.44 42.31 8.60
CA PRO A 9 10.32 41.78 7.57
C PRO A 9 9.65 40.60 6.84
N ALA A 10 9.59 40.68 5.52
CA ALA A 10 8.98 39.66 4.67
C ALA A 10 10.02 39.02 3.76
N CYS A 11 9.86 37.73 3.50
CA CYS A 11 10.63 36.99 2.52
C CYS A 11 10.36 37.58 1.12
N PRO A 12 11.40 37.85 0.31
CA PRO A 12 11.21 38.44 -1.02
C PRO A 12 10.68 37.44 -2.07
N PHE A 13 10.61 36.14 -1.75
CA PHE A 13 10.29 35.08 -2.71
C PHE A 13 8.95 34.38 -2.43
N CYS A 14 8.33 34.61 -1.26
CA CYS A 14 7.03 34.05 -0.91
C CYS A 14 6.32 34.89 0.18
N PRO A 15 5.05 34.60 0.52
CA PRO A 15 4.28 35.40 1.50
C PRO A 15 4.71 35.27 2.98
N PHE A 16 5.84 34.62 3.28
CA PHE A 16 6.31 34.45 4.66
C PHE A 16 6.83 35.78 5.22
N SER A 17 6.44 36.14 6.44
CA SER A 17 6.97 37.29 7.18
C SER A 17 7.15 36.93 8.65
N ASP A 18 8.23 37.42 9.25
CA ASP A 18 8.51 37.23 10.67
C ASP A 18 9.11 38.54 11.24
N PRO A 19 8.68 39.00 12.41
CA PRO A 19 9.24 40.18 13.06
C PRO A 19 10.74 40.05 13.36
N ASP A 20 11.28 38.82 13.48
CA ASP A 20 12.72 38.55 13.55
C ASP A 20 13.30 38.29 12.15
N ILE A 21 14.08 39.26 11.67
CA ILE A 21 14.77 39.16 10.37
C ILE A 21 15.67 37.92 10.26
N SER A 22 16.20 37.41 11.37
CA SER A 22 17.04 36.21 11.38
C SER A 22 16.26 34.97 10.93
N ARG A 23 14.97 34.90 11.25
CA ARG A 23 14.07 33.83 10.81
C ARG A 23 13.65 33.98 9.37
N VAL A 24 13.54 35.22 8.88
CA VAL A 24 13.33 35.48 7.45
C VAL A 24 14.56 35.07 6.64
N VAL A 25 15.78 35.33 7.15
CA VAL A 25 17.03 34.89 6.51
C VAL A 25 17.17 33.37 6.54
N GLU A 26 16.91 32.71 7.68
CA GLU A 26 16.91 31.24 7.76
C GLU A 26 15.86 30.63 6.82
N HIS A 27 14.68 31.26 6.74
CA HIS A 27 13.66 30.87 5.77
C HIS A 27 14.16 31.02 4.33
N VAL A 28 14.84 32.12 3.98
CA VAL A 28 15.43 32.30 2.65
C VAL A 28 16.49 31.24 2.37
N ASP A 29 17.41 30.98 3.30
CA ASP A 29 18.48 29.99 3.11
C ASP A 29 17.94 28.55 2.96
N VAL A 30 16.84 28.22 3.63
CA VAL A 30 16.25 26.87 3.64
C VAL A 30 15.31 26.66 2.46
N TYR A 31 14.47 27.64 2.14
CA TYR A 31 13.39 27.52 1.16
C TYR A 31 13.73 28.17 -0.19
N HIS A 32 14.69 29.08 -0.23
CA HIS A 32 15.18 29.82 -1.40
C HIS A 32 16.73 29.85 -1.49
N PRO A 33 17.43 28.71 -1.35
CA PRO A 33 18.89 28.70 -1.40
C PRO A 33 19.39 29.27 -2.73
N GLU A 34 20.38 30.18 -2.68
CA GLU A 34 20.97 30.78 -3.87
C GLU A 34 21.53 29.68 -4.79
N VAL A 35 20.95 29.57 -5.99
CA VAL A 35 21.61 28.86 -7.09
C VAL A 35 22.70 29.80 -7.56
N ASP A 36 23.96 29.40 -7.38
CA ASP A 36 25.14 30.19 -7.67
C ASP A 36 25.20 30.60 -9.16
N THR A 37 24.56 31.71 -9.51
CA THR A 37 24.64 32.37 -10.82
C THR A 37 25.72 33.45 -10.78
N GLN A 38 26.95 33.08 -10.46
CA GLN A 38 28.12 33.91 -10.74
C GLN A 38 28.96 33.29 -11.87
N ALA A 39 28.41 33.26 -13.08
CA ALA A 39 29.19 33.02 -14.30
C ALA A 39 28.64 33.75 -15.53
N GLU A 40 27.80 34.78 -15.37
CA GLU A 40 27.42 35.66 -16.46
C GLU A 40 27.82 37.10 -16.10
N HIS A 41 28.81 37.61 -16.85
CA HIS A 41 29.37 38.98 -16.91
C HIS A 41 30.89 39.03 -16.73
N SER A 42 31.63 38.32 -17.58
CA SER A 42 32.92 38.82 -18.06
C SER A 42 33.25 38.29 -19.45
N ARG A 43 33.82 39.18 -20.24
CA ARG A 43 33.99 39.13 -21.70
C ARG A 43 34.58 37.82 -22.21
N ARG A 44 33.98 37.28 -23.28
CA ARG A 44 34.50 36.16 -24.09
C ARG A 44 35.98 36.33 -24.45
N PRO A 45 36.82 35.31 -24.23
CA PRO A 45 37.85 34.93 -25.18
C PRO A 45 37.31 33.79 -26.06
N ALA A 46 37.45 33.94 -27.37
CA ALA A 46 37.18 32.84 -28.30
C ALA A 46 38.15 31.68 -28.04
N ASN A 47 37.63 30.45 -28.10
CA ASN A 47 38.32 29.15 -28.05
C ASN A 47 38.57 28.55 -26.66
N ALA A 48 37.57 27.83 -26.13
CA ALA A 48 37.74 26.66 -25.26
C ALA A 48 36.46 25.78 -25.32
N PRO A 49 36.56 24.45 -25.24
CA PRO A 49 35.46 23.53 -25.56
C PRO A 49 34.40 23.49 -24.45
N SER A 50 33.14 23.44 -24.87
CA SER A 50 31.94 23.36 -24.03
C SER A 50 31.94 22.14 -23.10
N THR A 51 32.03 22.37 -21.80
CA THR A 51 31.65 21.40 -20.77
C THR A 51 30.13 21.35 -20.66
N GLY A 52 29.56 20.19 -21.02
CA GLY A 52 28.13 19.98 -21.20
C GLY A 52 27.29 20.18 -19.94
N THR A 53 26.21 20.94 -20.10
CA THR A 53 24.96 20.68 -19.40
C THR A 53 24.59 19.22 -19.62
N GLY A 54 24.58 18.42 -18.56
CA GLY A 54 24.13 17.04 -18.62
C GLY A 54 22.65 17.02 -18.96
N GLU A 55 22.33 16.91 -20.26
CA GLU A 55 21.01 16.54 -20.74
C GLU A 55 20.59 15.26 -20.02
N CYS A 56 19.46 15.27 -19.30
CA CYS A 56 18.84 14.06 -18.78
C CYS A 56 18.56 13.14 -19.98
N PRO A 57 19.25 12.00 -20.14
CA PRO A 57 19.00 11.12 -21.26
C PRO A 57 17.77 10.29 -20.91
N GLY A 58 16.59 10.67 -21.41
CA GLY A 58 15.35 9.92 -21.28
C GLY A 58 14.08 10.77 -21.33
N ASP A 59 12.93 10.13 -21.60
CA ASP A 59 11.58 10.73 -21.70
C ASP A 59 10.98 11.13 -20.33
N TYR A 60 11.81 11.66 -19.44
CA TYR A 60 11.48 12.01 -18.06
C TYR A 60 11.34 13.51 -17.87
N ALA A 61 10.39 13.92 -17.05
CA ALA A 61 10.21 15.30 -16.63
C ALA A 61 10.11 15.41 -15.10
N GLU A 62 10.72 16.46 -14.56
CA GLU A 62 10.46 16.89 -13.19
C GLU A 62 9.05 17.46 -13.09
N CYS A 63 8.33 17.12 -12.02
CA CYS A 63 7.00 17.65 -11.80
C CYS A 63 7.03 19.19 -11.62
N PRO A 64 6.26 19.96 -12.41
CA PRO A 64 6.26 21.43 -12.35
C PRO A 64 5.68 22.00 -11.05
N HIS A 65 4.98 21.19 -10.24
CA HIS A 65 4.53 21.60 -8.90
C HIS A 65 5.67 21.59 -7.86
N GLY A 66 6.90 21.21 -8.25
CA GLY A 66 8.04 21.16 -7.34
C GLY A 66 7.91 20.06 -6.27
N CYS A 67 7.12 19.02 -6.54
CA CYS A 67 6.88 17.95 -5.58
C CYS A 67 8.08 16.98 -5.43
N GLY A 68 9.12 17.13 -6.25
CA GLY A 68 10.36 16.35 -6.22
C GLY A 68 10.32 15.03 -6.99
N GLU A 69 9.23 14.75 -7.71
CA GLU A 69 9.10 13.53 -8.51
C GLU A 69 9.64 13.74 -9.92
N ILE A 70 10.32 12.71 -10.40
CA ILE A 70 10.72 12.56 -11.79
C ILE A 70 9.80 11.50 -12.38
N VAL A 71 8.90 11.93 -13.26
CA VAL A 71 7.89 11.07 -13.87
C VAL A 71 8.13 10.95 -15.36
N LEU A 72 7.64 9.87 -15.98
CA LEU A 72 7.63 9.78 -17.44
C LEU A 72 6.73 10.86 -18.02
N ASN A 73 7.12 11.46 -19.15
CA ASN A 73 6.31 12.45 -19.85
C ASN A 73 4.90 11.95 -20.16
N THR A 74 4.76 10.66 -20.48
CA THR A 74 3.46 10.01 -20.73
C THR A 74 2.57 9.92 -19.48
N GLU A 75 3.17 9.92 -18.29
CA GLU A 75 2.46 9.83 -17.01
C GLU A 75 2.25 11.19 -16.34
N LEU A 76 2.98 12.23 -16.78
CA LEU A 76 2.93 13.58 -16.21
C LEU A 76 1.51 14.12 -16.15
N ALA A 77 0.71 13.97 -17.20
CA ALA A 77 -0.68 14.47 -17.20
C ALA A 77 -1.55 13.80 -16.11
N ALA A 78 -1.40 12.49 -15.91
CA ALA A 78 -2.12 11.77 -14.86
C ALA A 78 -1.60 12.15 -13.46
N HIS A 79 -0.30 12.37 -13.33
CA HIS A 79 0.33 12.85 -12.10
C HIS A 79 -0.19 14.25 -11.71
N LEU A 80 -0.31 15.17 -12.67
CA LEU A 80 -0.85 16.52 -12.45
C LEU A 80 -2.34 16.51 -12.06
N ASP A 81 -3.15 15.63 -12.65
CA ASP A 81 -4.56 15.47 -12.27
C ASP A 81 -4.72 15.01 -10.81
N LEU A 82 -3.78 14.22 -10.31
CA LEU A 82 -3.76 13.80 -8.90
C LEU A 82 -3.32 14.92 -7.95
N HIS A 83 -2.42 15.83 -8.36
CA HIS A 83 -2.15 17.06 -7.60
C HIS A 83 -3.37 17.98 -7.53
N PHE A 84 -4.15 18.06 -8.60
CA PHE A 84 -5.43 18.78 -8.56
C PHE A 84 -6.39 18.12 -7.55
N ALA A 85 -6.53 16.79 -7.58
CA ALA A 85 -7.37 16.08 -6.60
C ALA A 85 -6.87 16.22 -5.14
N GLU A 86 -5.55 16.30 -4.93
CA GLU A 86 -4.91 16.53 -3.63
C GLU A 86 -5.26 17.91 -3.03
N THR A 87 -5.40 18.94 -3.88
CA THR A 87 -5.57 20.34 -3.48
C THR A 87 -7.03 20.80 -3.46
N VAL A 88 -7.87 20.34 -4.39
CA VAL A 88 -9.21 20.89 -4.66
C VAL A 88 -10.26 20.54 -3.61
N ALA A 89 -9.94 19.66 -2.67
CA ALA A 89 -10.86 19.29 -1.60
C ALA A 89 -10.96 20.38 -0.50
N PHE A 90 -11.06 21.66 -0.86
CA PHE A 90 -11.01 22.79 0.06
C PHE A 90 -12.38 23.44 0.34
N GLU A 91 -13.37 23.37 -0.56
CA GLU A 91 -14.44 24.38 -0.57
C GLU A 91 -15.87 23.94 -0.20
N ASP A 92 -16.19 22.66 0.02
CA ASP A 92 -17.61 22.21 0.09
C ASP A 92 -18.11 21.59 1.43
N ILE A 93 -17.52 21.94 2.58
CA ILE A 93 -18.04 21.44 3.87
C ILE A 93 -19.02 22.47 4.45
N SER A 94 -20.29 22.40 4.04
CA SER A 94 -21.34 23.19 4.69
C SER A 94 -21.75 22.54 6.01
N SER A 95 -21.66 23.30 7.10
CA SER A 95 -22.23 22.93 8.40
C SER A 95 -23.71 23.29 8.42
N HIS A 96 -24.60 22.33 8.16
CA HIS A 96 -26.03 22.52 8.38
C HIS A 96 -26.54 21.53 9.43
N GLN A 97 -26.99 22.09 10.56
CA GLN A 97 -27.87 21.40 11.51
C GLN A 97 -29.27 21.26 10.90
N PRO A 98 -30.02 20.19 11.22
CA PRO A 98 -31.38 20.03 10.71
C PRO A 98 -32.37 20.85 11.55
N GLU A 99 -33.01 21.83 10.92
CA GLU A 99 -34.31 22.35 11.38
C GLU A 99 -35.41 21.79 10.48
N LEU A 100 -36.37 21.11 11.10
CA LEU A 100 -37.74 20.90 10.61
C LEU A 100 -38.66 21.88 11.37
N PRO A 101 -39.92 22.14 10.96
CA PRO A 101 -40.68 21.75 9.77
C PRO A 101 -41.45 22.95 9.13
N VAL A 102 -42.26 22.73 8.07
CA VAL A 102 -43.71 23.03 8.01
C VAL A 102 -44.25 22.79 6.59
N ASP A 103 -45.34 22.02 6.53
CA ASP A 103 -46.16 21.64 5.39
C ASP A 103 -46.91 22.81 4.72
N VAL A 104 -47.12 22.72 3.40
CA VAL A 104 -48.33 23.23 2.73
C VAL A 104 -48.71 22.26 1.60
N GLU A 105 -49.94 21.73 1.67
CA GLU A 105 -50.51 20.76 0.74
C GLU A 105 -51.11 21.38 -0.55
N SER A 106 -51.03 20.59 -1.64
CA SER A 106 -52.11 20.22 -2.61
C SER A 106 -52.63 21.24 -3.67
N PRO A 107 -53.38 20.79 -4.71
CA PRO A 107 -53.19 19.61 -5.60
C PRO A 107 -53.60 19.89 -7.08
N VAL A 108 -53.11 19.16 -8.10
CA VAL A 108 -53.88 18.93 -9.37
C VAL A 108 -53.46 17.61 -10.06
N SER A 109 -54.48 16.85 -10.48
CA SER A 109 -54.43 15.56 -11.19
C SER A 109 -54.20 15.65 -12.71
N SER A 110 -53.71 14.57 -13.36
CA SER A 110 -54.46 13.82 -14.40
C SER A 110 -53.64 12.69 -15.04
N HIS A 111 -54.15 11.46 -14.87
CA HIS A 111 -54.47 10.40 -15.82
C HIS A 111 -53.58 9.99 -17.04
N ASP A 112 -53.55 8.65 -17.20
CA ASP A 112 -53.43 7.81 -18.42
C ASP A 112 -52.02 7.52 -18.98
N ALA A 113 -51.66 6.32 -19.45
CA ALA A 113 -52.32 5.01 -19.59
C ALA A 113 -51.26 3.89 -19.74
N GLU A 114 -51.71 2.66 -19.49
CA GLU A 114 -51.00 1.39 -19.69
C GLU A 114 -50.57 1.13 -21.15
N ARG A 115 -49.45 0.43 -21.34
CA ARG A 115 -49.34 -0.58 -22.41
C ARG A 115 -48.39 -1.72 -22.03
N ARG A 116 -49.00 -2.87 -21.72
CA ARG A 116 -48.39 -4.21 -21.75
C ARG A 116 -48.18 -4.66 -23.20
N GLU A 117 -47.10 -5.38 -23.46
CA GLU A 117 -47.04 -6.45 -24.45
C GLU A 117 -46.01 -7.49 -23.95
N ARG A 118 -46.43 -8.76 -23.98
CA ARG A 118 -45.71 -9.96 -23.53
C ARG A 118 -45.20 -10.65 -24.78
N LEU A 119 -44.10 -11.40 -24.74
CA LEU A 119 -44.06 -12.73 -25.36
C LEU A 119 -42.80 -13.54 -25.02
N LYS A 120 -43.05 -14.55 -24.16
CA LYS A 120 -42.62 -15.96 -24.19
C LYS A 120 -41.14 -16.36 -24.03
N GLU A 121 -40.96 -17.00 -22.87
CA GLU A 121 -40.10 -18.13 -22.52
C GLU A 121 -39.83 -19.15 -23.63
N ARG A 122 -38.63 -19.75 -23.57
CA ARG A 122 -38.42 -21.19 -23.79
C ARG A 122 -37.16 -21.67 -23.07
N THR A 123 -37.36 -22.40 -21.98
CA THR A 123 -36.42 -23.39 -21.39
C THR A 123 -36.78 -24.76 -21.95
N PRO A 124 -35.81 -25.69 -22.07
CA PRO A 124 -35.69 -26.79 -21.09
C PRO A 124 -34.20 -27.03 -20.73
N GLY A 125 -33.77 -27.35 -19.51
CA GLY A 125 -34.35 -28.22 -18.50
C GLY A 125 -33.78 -29.64 -18.66
N LEU A 126 -32.77 -30.02 -17.86
CA LEU A 126 -32.62 -31.30 -17.11
C LEU A 126 -31.17 -31.51 -16.60
N LEU A 127 -31.03 -31.57 -15.27
CA LEU A 127 -29.94 -32.16 -14.47
C LEU A 127 -30.21 -33.69 -14.28
N PRO A 128 -29.49 -34.50 -13.47
CA PRO A 128 -28.13 -34.39 -12.87
C PRO A 128 -27.28 -35.66 -13.11
N ASN A 129 -25.97 -35.64 -12.82
CA ASN A 129 -25.38 -36.72 -12.02
C ASN A 129 -24.05 -36.31 -11.37
N GLU A 130 -23.89 -36.74 -10.11
CA GLU A 130 -22.64 -36.65 -9.36
C GLU A 130 -21.64 -37.70 -9.83
N ASP A 131 -20.34 -37.37 -9.79
CA ASP A 131 -19.37 -38.27 -9.16
C ASP A 131 -18.08 -37.53 -8.79
N ARG A 132 -17.55 -37.88 -7.61
CA ARG A 132 -16.37 -37.32 -6.95
C ARG A 132 -15.13 -38.18 -7.24
N THR A 133 -13.96 -37.58 -6.97
CA THR A 133 -12.63 -38.19 -6.64
C THR A 133 -11.53 -38.12 -7.76
N PRO A 134 -10.21 -38.18 -7.43
CA PRO A 134 -9.31 -37.00 -7.54
C PRO A 134 -7.93 -37.26 -8.21
N SER A 135 -7.22 -36.18 -8.62
CA SER A 135 -5.77 -36.15 -8.98
C SER A 135 -5.37 -36.92 -10.28
N PRO A 136 -4.18 -36.70 -10.93
CA PRO A 136 -2.90 -36.24 -10.38
C PRO A 136 -2.15 -35.11 -11.12
N TRP A 137 -1.30 -34.46 -10.31
CA TRP A 137 -0.18 -33.60 -10.70
C TRP A 137 0.60 -34.11 -11.91
N SER A 138 0.83 -33.24 -12.89
CA SER A 138 1.85 -33.43 -13.91
C SER A 138 3.05 -32.54 -13.60
N LEU A 139 3.98 -33.12 -12.85
CA LEU A 139 5.39 -32.72 -12.83
C LEU A 139 5.92 -32.87 -14.26
N VAL A 140 6.14 -31.77 -14.97
CA VAL A 140 7.00 -31.80 -16.16
C VAL A 140 8.43 -31.60 -15.69
N GLY A 141 9.06 -32.71 -15.32
CA GLY A 141 10.50 -32.82 -15.24
C GLY A 141 11.10 -32.76 -16.64
N GLY A 142 11.82 -31.68 -16.92
CA GLY A 142 12.73 -31.56 -18.05
C GLY A 142 14.10 -31.19 -17.52
N THR A 143 14.92 -32.20 -17.24
CA THR A 143 16.33 -32.06 -16.90
C THR A 143 17.07 -31.33 -18.01
N LYS A 144 17.39 -30.06 -17.76
CA LYS A 144 18.54 -29.38 -18.34
C LYS A 144 19.35 -28.82 -17.18
N THR A 145 20.60 -29.26 -17.12
CA THR A 145 21.68 -28.74 -16.27
C THR A 145 21.56 -27.23 -16.08
N PRO A 146 21.72 -26.67 -14.86
CA PRO A 146 21.62 -25.25 -14.65
C PRO A 146 22.82 -24.59 -15.32
N HIS A 147 22.59 -24.00 -16.49
CA HIS A 147 23.45 -22.94 -16.96
C HIS A 147 23.37 -21.86 -15.89
N ARG A 148 24.49 -21.57 -15.25
CA ARG A 148 24.63 -20.54 -14.23
C ARG A 148 24.46 -19.20 -14.95
N ASP A 149 23.21 -18.79 -15.18
CA ASP A 149 22.89 -17.43 -15.59
C ASP A 149 23.35 -16.54 -14.43
N THR A 150 24.54 -15.97 -14.58
CA THR A 150 25.01 -14.91 -13.69
C THR A 150 23.99 -13.78 -13.79
N ALA A 151 23.25 -13.56 -12.71
CA ALA A 151 22.28 -12.48 -12.60
C ALA A 151 22.91 -11.19 -13.13
N LYS A 152 22.23 -10.56 -14.10
CA LYS A 152 22.72 -9.34 -14.74
C LYS A 152 22.27 -8.14 -13.92
N ARG A 153 23.11 -7.11 -13.88
CA ARG A 153 22.76 -5.85 -13.23
C ARG A 153 21.57 -5.20 -13.95
N LEU A 154 20.57 -4.77 -13.19
CA LEU A 154 19.39 -4.07 -13.68
C LEU A 154 19.74 -2.62 -14.09
N GLY A 155 18.88 -2.03 -14.91
CA GLY A 155 19.07 -0.72 -15.51
C GLY A 155 18.19 0.37 -14.88
N ARG A 156 18.11 1.50 -15.59
CA ARG A 156 17.25 2.65 -15.24
C ARG A 156 15.76 2.32 -15.29
N THR A 157 15.39 1.41 -16.16
CA THR A 157 14.04 0.88 -16.28
C THR A 157 13.55 0.33 -14.93
N GLU A 158 14.30 -0.57 -14.30
CA GLU A 158 13.86 -1.22 -13.06
C GLU A 158 14.22 -0.42 -11.80
N LEU A 159 15.40 0.21 -11.77
CA LEU A 159 15.94 0.86 -10.58
C LEU A 159 15.72 2.38 -10.53
N GLY A 160 15.04 2.92 -11.54
CA GLY A 160 14.77 4.35 -11.69
C GLY A 160 15.98 5.17 -12.18
N PRO A 161 15.86 6.51 -12.22
CA PRO A 161 16.88 7.43 -12.75
C PRO A 161 18.26 7.28 -12.08
N HIS A 162 18.27 6.76 -10.84
CA HIS A 162 19.46 6.60 -10.00
C HIS A 162 20.01 5.17 -9.96
N ALA A 163 19.67 4.32 -10.94
CA ALA A 163 20.11 2.93 -11.06
C ALA A 163 21.62 2.70 -10.84
N HIS A 164 22.45 3.63 -11.28
CA HIS A 164 23.92 3.53 -11.21
C HIS A 164 24.54 4.39 -10.11
N GLU A 165 23.70 5.03 -9.27
CA GLU A 165 24.16 5.82 -8.16
C GLU A 165 24.88 4.93 -7.12
N LYS A 166 26.05 5.39 -6.68
CA LYS A 166 26.80 4.76 -5.59
C LYS A 166 26.38 5.30 -4.22
N GLN A 167 26.03 6.58 -4.16
CA GLN A 167 25.68 7.28 -2.93
C GLN A 167 24.82 8.49 -3.29
N MET A 168 23.72 8.69 -2.56
CA MET A 168 22.84 9.84 -2.71
C MET A 168 23.52 11.13 -2.22
N PRO A 169 23.09 12.31 -2.71
CA PRO A 169 23.62 13.60 -2.27
C PRO A 169 23.54 13.81 -0.75
N SER A 170 24.54 14.47 -0.18
CA SER A 170 24.64 14.68 1.28
C SER A 170 23.49 15.51 1.87
N TRP A 171 22.91 16.43 1.09
CA TRP A 171 21.74 17.20 1.51
C TRP A 171 20.51 16.30 1.68
N LEU A 172 20.27 15.38 0.74
CA LEU A 172 19.16 14.42 0.79
C LEU A 172 19.38 13.41 1.91
N ARG A 173 20.62 12.94 2.07
CA ARG A 173 21.00 12.05 3.17
C ARG A 173 20.67 12.68 4.52
N ARG A 174 21.13 13.91 4.78
CA ARG A 174 20.85 14.65 6.02
C ARG A 174 19.35 14.87 6.22
N MET A 175 18.61 15.15 5.14
CA MET A 175 17.16 15.30 5.22
C MET A 175 16.47 14.00 5.65
N LEU A 176 16.86 12.86 5.07
CA LEU A 176 16.32 11.55 5.42
C LEU A 176 16.76 11.06 6.81
N GLU A 177 17.98 11.37 7.24
CA GLU A 177 18.50 11.07 8.58
C GLU A 177 17.79 11.87 9.67
N ARG A 178 17.48 13.14 9.40
CA ARG A 178 16.66 13.97 10.30
C ARG A 178 15.24 13.42 10.44
N GLY A 179 14.75 12.70 9.42
CA GLY A 179 13.41 12.13 9.39
C GLY A 179 12.32 13.20 9.28
N SER A 180 11.08 12.75 9.42
CA SER A 180 9.92 13.64 9.47
C SER A 180 9.80 14.28 10.84
N MET A 181 9.54 15.59 10.88
CA MET A 181 9.44 16.31 12.14
C MET A 181 8.19 15.88 12.91
N SER A 182 8.37 15.53 14.17
CA SER A 182 7.28 15.36 15.13
C SER A 182 6.74 16.72 15.55
N ILE A 183 5.51 17.01 15.16
CA ILE A 183 4.78 18.20 15.56
C ILE A 183 3.86 17.82 16.72
N PHE A 184 4.00 18.49 17.86
CA PHE A 184 3.05 18.32 18.96
C PHE A 184 1.81 19.16 18.71
N THR A 185 0.68 18.51 18.47
CA THR A 185 -0.62 19.16 18.30
C THR A 185 -1.44 19.00 19.56
N ASN A 186 -2.01 20.10 20.06
CA ASN A 186 -2.96 20.04 21.16
C ASN A 186 -4.35 19.74 20.57
N THR A 187 -4.90 18.57 20.86
CA THR A 187 -6.27 18.21 20.49
C THR A 187 -7.16 18.27 21.72
N ILE A 188 -8.32 18.92 21.62
CA ILE A 188 -9.33 18.88 22.68
C ILE A 188 -10.11 17.55 22.51
N ALA A 189 -10.06 16.68 23.51
CA ALA A 189 -10.85 15.46 23.54
C ALA A 189 -12.33 15.79 23.80
N SER A 190 -13.22 14.82 23.55
CA SER A 190 -14.67 14.97 23.74
C SER A 190 -15.08 15.29 25.18
N ASP A 191 -14.21 15.02 26.14
CA ASP A 191 -14.35 15.36 27.57
C ASP A 191 -13.86 16.79 27.89
N GLY A 192 -13.46 17.57 26.89
CA GLY A 192 -12.90 18.92 27.05
C GLY A 192 -11.42 18.96 27.44
N THR A 193 -10.75 17.81 27.60
CA THR A 193 -9.33 17.77 28.00
C THR A 193 -8.41 18.06 26.82
N LEU A 194 -7.42 18.92 27.03
CA LEU A 194 -6.33 19.15 26.07
C LEU A 194 -5.36 17.97 26.12
N ARG A 195 -5.37 17.16 25.06
CA ARG A 195 -4.40 16.07 24.87
C ARG A 195 -3.36 16.52 23.85
N ARG A 196 -2.10 16.57 24.29
CA ARG A 196 -0.96 16.74 23.38
C ARG A 196 -0.78 15.42 22.62
N ARG A 197 -0.97 15.45 21.30
CA ARG A 197 -0.66 14.33 20.41
C ARG A 197 0.54 14.68 19.56
N GLU A 198 1.50 13.79 19.55
CA GLU A 198 2.57 13.79 18.56
C GLU A 198 1.96 13.45 17.19
N ALA A 199 2.23 14.28 16.20
CA ALA A 199 1.86 14.08 14.81
C ALA A 199 3.15 14.10 13.99
N VAL A 200 3.44 13.00 13.30
CA VAL A 200 4.57 12.94 12.37
C VAL A 200 4.13 13.59 11.05
N GLU A 201 4.89 14.55 10.54
CA GLU A 201 4.50 15.39 9.41
C GLU A 201 4.02 14.61 8.17
N ASN A 202 4.66 13.47 7.89
CA ASN A 202 4.42 12.65 6.71
C ASN A 202 3.50 11.43 6.98
N GLU A 203 2.88 11.36 8.16
CA GLU A 203 1.96 10.30 8.56
C GLU A 203 0.56 10.87 8.78
N THR A 204 -0.48 10.17 8.32
CA THR A 204 -1.87 10.50 8.67
C THR A 204 -2.64 9.25 9.06
N ARG A 205 -3.15 9.26 10.30
CA ARG A 205 -4.00 8.20 10.86
C ARG A 205 -5.47 8.41 10.52
N ASP A 206 -6.27 7.36 10.67
CA ASP A 206 -7.74 7.40 10.53
C ASP A 206 -8.25 7.80 9.14
N VAL A 207 -7.43 7.64 8.09
CA VAL A 207 -7.84 7.96 6.72
C VAL A 207 -8.88 6.96 6.21
N ILE A 208 -8.66 5.64 6.39
CA ILE A 208 -9.57 4.59 5.93
C ILE A 208 -11.01 4.79 6.45
N PRO A 209 -11.25 5.05 7.76
CA PRO A 209 -12.58 5.37 8.26
C PRO A 209 -13.24 6.57 7.57
N VAL A 210 -12.47 7.60 7.21
CA VAL A 210 -12.99 8.76 6.47
C VAL A 210 -13.41 8.35 5.06
N LEU A 211 -12.56 7.60 4.35
CA LEU A 211 -12.85 7.12 3.00
C LEU A 211 -14.07 6.18 2.98
N ALA A 212 -14.18 5.30 3.98
CA ALA A 212 -15.35 4.44 4.15
C ALA A 212 -16.65 5.25 4.27
N ARG A 213 -16.66 6.32 5.08
CA ARG A 213 -17.82 7.23 5.18
C ARG A 213 -18.11 7.98 3.89
N LEU A 214 -17.08 8.39 3.15
CA LEU A 214 -17.25 9.05 1.85
C LEU A 214 -17.84 8.09 0.82
N CYS A 215 -17.40 6.83 0.77
CA CYS A 215 -17.97 5.80 -0.09
C CYS A 215 -19.44 5.53 0.28
N GLU A 216 -19.80 5.56 1.56
CA GLU A 216 -21.20 5.45 2.02
C GLU A 216 -22.08 6.58 1.44
N GLN A 217 -21.56 7.82 1.42
CA GLN A 217 -22.24 9.00 0.88
C GLN A 217 -22.30 9.03 -0.66
N ASP A 218 -21.29 8.49 -1.34
CA ASP A 218 -21.21 8.52 -2.81
C ASP A 218 -22.27 7.60 -3.43
N LYS A 219 -23.28 8.19 -4.08
CA LYS A 219 -24.40 7.45 -4.70
C LYS A 219 -23.96 6.53 -5.83
N SER A 220 -22.81 6.79 -6.45
CA SER A 220 -22.27 5.95 -7.53
C SER A 220 -21.60 4.68 -7.03
N VAL A 221 -21.33 4.58 -5.72
CA VAL A 221 -20.76 3.38 -5.09
C VAL A 221 -21.89 2.43 -4.74
N GLN A 222 -21.81 1.20 -5.23
CA GLN A 222 -22.76 0.13 -4.90
C GLN A 222 -22.28 -0.68 -3.71
N ARG A 223 -20.98 -1.02 -3.70
CA ARG A 223 -20.31 -1.66 -2.56
C ARG A 223 -18.86 -1.23 -2.47
N ALA A 224 -18.34 -1.09 -1.26
CA ALA A 224 -16.92 -0.86 -1.03
C ALA A 224 -16.38 -1.74 0.09
N PHE A 225 -15.17 -2.23 -0.08
CA PHE A 225 -14.43 -3.06 0.87
C PHE A 225 -13.13 -2.34 1.23
N PHE A 226 -12.78 -2.32 2.50
CA PHE A 226 -11.54 -1.73 3.00
C PHE A 226 -10.76 -2.72 3.85
N CYS A 227 -9.43 -2.59 3.82
CA CYS A 227 -8.56 -3.25 4.78
C CYS A 227 -8.73 -2.63 6.19
N SER A 228 -7.94 -3.10 7.14
CA SER A 228 -7.99 -2.62 8.52
C SER A 228 -7.79 -1.11 8.63
N PRO A 229 -8.57 -0.41 9.48
CA PRO A 229 -8.40 1.03 9.71
C PRO A 229 -7.07 1.37 10.42
N LYS A 230 -6.32 0.36 10.86
CA LYS A 230 -5.02 0.46 11.52
C LYS A 230 -3.85 0.79 10.58
N VAL A 231 -4.10 0.85 9.27
CA VAL A 231 -3.10 1.32 8.30
C VAL A 231 -3.04 2.84 8.34
N HIS A 232 -1.87 3.40 8.55
CA HIS A 232 -1.65 4.84 8.42
C HIS A 232 -1.24 5.18 7.00
N GLN A 233 -1.67 6.34 6.49
CA GLN A 233 -1.17 6.86 5.23
C GLN A 233 0.20 7.49 5.46
N ILE A 234 1.22 7.02 4.74
CA ILE A 234 2.56 7.61 4.74
C ILE A 234 2.80 8.29 3.40
N SER A 235 3.08 9.59 3.43
CA SER A 235 3.47 10.36 2.25
C SER A 235 4.97 10.60 2.20
N LYS A 236 5.46 11.02 1.05
CA LYS A 236 6.82 11.54 0.91
C LYS A 236 7.05 12.82 1.72
N ILE A 237 8.31 13.07 2.02
CA ILE A 237 8.82 14.35 2.48
C ILE A 237 9.02 15.27 1.24
N PRO A 238 8.75 16.58 1.32
CA PRO A 238 9.00 17.48 0.19
C PRO A 238 10.46 17.39 -0.30
N LYS A 239 10.65 17.35 -1.62
CA LYS A 239 11.94 17.21 -2.31
C LYS A 239 12.67 15.86 -2.08
N GLU A 240 11.99 14.86 -1.52
CA GLU A 240 12.58 13.52 -1.27
C GLU A 240 12.80 12.72 -2.56
N GLY A 241 11.78 12.66 -3.43
CA GLY A 241 11.79 11.88 -4.66
C GLY A 241 11.49 10.38 -4.46
N GLY A 242 11.90 9.56 -5.43
CA GLY A 242 11.41 8.19 -5.68
C GLY A 242 11.80 7.12 -4.65
N PHE A 243 11.20 7.22 -3.46
CA PHE A 243 11.27 6.21 -2.41
C PHE A 243 9.91 5.52 -2.18
N CYS A 244 9.02 5.52 -3.18
CA CYS A 244 7.66 4.98 -3.07
C CYS A 244 7.62 3.56 -2.50
N GLY A 245 8.48 2.65 -2.99
CA GLY A 245 8.55 1.28 -2.48
C GLY A 245 8.84 1.18 -0.99
N TYR A 246 9.74 2.02 -0.47
CA TYR A 246 10.05 2.08 0.96
C TYR A 246 8.89 2.66 1.77
N ARG A 247 8.23 3.72 1.27
CA ARG A 247 7.05 4.31 1.94
C ARG A 247 5.87 3.34 1.99
N ASN A 248 5.69 2.52 0.95
CA ASN A 248 4.69 1.45 0.96
C ASN A 248 5.01 0.37 2.00
N ILE A 249 6.29 -0.04 2.12
CA ILE A 249 6.72 -0.94 3.21
C ILE A 249 6.41 -0.32 4.59
N GLN A 250 6.69 0.98 4.80
CA GLN A 250 6.31 1.67 6.04
C GLN A 250 4.81 1.58 6.31
N MET A 251 3.95 1.78 5.29
CA MET A 251 2.50 1.62 5.43
C MET A 251 2.10 0.19 5.84
N LEU A 252 2.71 -0.84 5.25
CA LEU A 252 2.48 -2.23 5.67
C LEU A 252 2.92 -2.48 7.13
N ILE A 253 4.04 -1.87 7.56
CA ILE A 253 4.53 -1.98 8.94
C ILE A 253 3.61 -1.27 9.94
N THR A 254 2.95 -0.16 9.57
CA THR A 254 1.97 0.49 10.45
C THR A 254 0.86 -0.46 10.86
N PHE A 255 0.34 -1.24 9.89
CA PHE A 255 -0.65 -2.27 10.17
C PHE A 255 -0.14 -3.31 11.16
N LEU A 256 1.04 -3.89 10.91
CA LEU A 256 1.63 -4.93 11.77
C LEU A 256 1.79 -4.43 13.22
N LYS A 257 2.27 -3.19 13.39
CA LYS A 257 2.52 -2.60 14.72
C LYS A 257 1.22 -2.25 15.44
N GLU A 258 0.27 -1.63 14.76
CA GLU A 258 -1.02 -1.25 15.35
C GLU A 258 -1.91 -2.48 15.63
N THR A 259 -1.70 -3.59 14.90
CA THR A 259 -2.37 -4.88 15.17
C THR A 259 -1.62 -5.78 16.15
N GLN A 260 -0.35 -5.49 16.45
CA GLN A 260 0.53 -6.35 17.24
C GLN A 260 0.62 -7.78 16.68
N LEU A 261 0.59 -7.92 15.36
CA LEU A 261 0.75 -9.22 14.72
C LEU A 261 2.17 -9.78 14.97
N PRO A 262 2.35 -11.10 15.13
CA PRO A 262 3.65 -11.74 15.20
C PRO A 262 4.64 -11.21 14.15
N GLY A 263 5.84 -10.87 14.61
CA GLY A 263 6.88 -10.24 13.79
C GLY A 263 6.90 -8.71 13.88
N HIS A 264 5.89 -8.05 14.45
CA HIS A 264 5.91 -6.59 14.66
C HIS A 264 7.07 -6.14 15.55
N GLU A 265 7.46 -6.97 16.52
CA GLU A 265 8.57 -6.79 17.46
C GLU A 265 9.95 -6.83 16.78
N ARG A 266 10.02 -7.28 15.52
CA ARG A 266 11.24 -7.28 14.71
C ARG A 266 11.54 -5.92 14.10
N PHE A 267 10.59 -4.98 14.16
CA PHE A 267 10.79 -3.60 13.76
C PHE A 267 11.13 -2.72 14.96
N PRO A 268 11.82 -1.58 14.75
CA PRO A 268 12.05 -0.60 15.81
C PRO A 268 10.73 -0.10 16.44
N THR A 269 10.81 0.51 17.62
CA THR A 269 9.66 1.14 18.29
C THR A 269 9.01 2.22 17.43
N GLU A 270 9.81 2.99 16.70
CA GLU A 270 9.35 3.93 15.67
C GLU A 270 9.27 3.26 14.29
N LEU A 271 8.63 3.90 13.31
CA LEU A 271 8.68 3.39 11.94
C LEU A 271 10.13 3.40 11.41
N PRO A 272 10.59 2.31 10.77
CA PRO A 272 11.96 2.25 10.27
C PRO A 272 12.18 3.31 9.20
N THR A 273 13.32 4.01 9.29
CA THR A 273 13.74 4.99 8.29
C THR A 273 14.06 4.33 6.94
N ILE A 274 14.19 5.14 5.89
CA ILE A 274 14.64 4.64 4.58
C ILE A 274 15.97 3.89 4.69
N PHE A 275 16.93 4.41 5.46
CA PHE A 275 18.22 3.76 5.64
C PHE A 275 18.11 2.44 6.41
N GLN A 276 17.30 2.39 7.46
CA GLN A 276 17.04 1.14 8.17
C GLN A 276 16.37 0.11 7.27
N LEU A 277 15.42 0.51 6.43
CA LEU A 277 14.81 -0.40 5.45
C LEU A 277 15.83 -0.91 4.42
N GLN A 278 16.71 -0.03 3.91
CA GLN A 278 17.81 -0.46 3.02
C GLN A 278 18.72 -1.48 3.71
N ASP A 279 19.08 -1.23 4.96
CA ASP A 279 19.92 -2.14 5.74
C ASP A 279 19.22 -3.48 5.94
N MET A 280 17.95 -3.48 6.36
CA MET A 280 17.18 -4.70 6.60
C MET A 280 16.95 -5.53 5.32
N ILE A 281 16.73 -4.88 4.18
CA ILE A 281 16.60 -5.56 2.87
C ILE A 281 17.93 -6.18 2.47
N GLU A 282 19.04 -5.46 2.60
CA GLU A 282 20.36 -6.00 2.31
C GLU A 282 20.75 -7.15 3.26
N ASP A 283 20.40 -7.05 4.54
CA ASP A 283 20.59 -8.13 5.51
C ASP A 283 19.72 -9.36 5.15
N ALA A 284 18.53 -9.17 4.58
CA ALA A 284 17.70 -10.26 4.07
C ALA A 284 18.39 -11.00 2.91
N TRP A 285 19.02 -10.26 1.99
CA TRP A 285 19.82 -10.84 0.91
C TRP A 285 21.00 -11.66 1.46
N ASP A 286 21.67 -11.16 2.49
CA ASP A 286 22.80 -11.85 3.12
C ASP A 286 22.37 -13.13 3.85
N LYS A 287 21.13 -13.18 4.33
CA LYS A 287 20.48 -14.39 4.87
C LYS A 287 19.97 -15.36 3.78
N GLY A 288 20.10 -15.01 2.50
CA GLY A 288 19.72 -15.86 1.37
C GLY A 288 18.31 -15.62 0.82
N PHE A 289 17.54 -14.68 1.37
CA PHE A 289 16.22 -14.33 0.85
C PHE A 289 16.38 -13.42 -0.36
N ASN A 290 15.93 -13.85 -1.54
CA ASN A 290 16.07 -13.10 -2.80
C ASN A 290 17.48 -12.49 -3.00
N SER A 291 18.53 -13.27 -2.68
CA SER A 291 19.92 -12.79 -2.68
C SER A 291 20.41 -12.28 -4.04
N VAL A 292 19.73 -12.65 -5.12
CA VAL A 292 19.94 -12.15 -6.48
C VAL A 292 19.78 -10.62 -6.54
N GLY A 293 18.90 -10.03 -5.73
CA GLY A 293 18.68 -8.58 -5.64
C GLY A 293 19.96 -7.79 -5.34
N ARG A 294 20.91 -8.37 -4.58
CA ARG A 294 22.22 -7.73 -4.31
C ARG A 294 23.03 -7.53 -5.58
N VAL A 295 23.00 -8.50 -6.49
CA VAL A 295 23.73 -8.45 -7.77
C VAL A 295 22.98 -7.58 -8.77
N GLU A 296 21.67 -7.74 -8.85
CA GLU A 296 20.77 -6.99 -9.75
C GLU A 296 20.84 -5.48 -9.49
N THR A 297 20.82 -5.06 -8.22
CA THR A 297 20.88 -3.64 -7.84
C THR A 297 22.31 -3.11 -7.75
N GLY A 298 23.28 -3.99 -7.46
CA GLY A 298 24.62 -3.61 -7.03
C GLY A 298 24.64 -2.94 -5.65
N GLY A 299 23.67 -3.26 -4.79
CA GLY A 299 23.45 -2.67 -3.47
C GLY A 299 22.55 -1.43 -3.51
N ILE A 300 21.73 -1.26 -2.48
CA ILE A 300 20.77 -0.16 -2.33
C ILE A 300 21.13 0.81 -1.20
N ARG A 301 21.97 0.39 -0.23
CA ARG A 301 22.36 1.23 0.91
C ARG A 301 22.87 2.60 0.48
N GLY A 302 22.29 3.64 1.05
CA GLY A 302 22.68 5.03 0.81
C GLY A 302 22.38 5.52 -0.60
N THR A 303 21.56 4.82 -1.39
CA THR A 303 21.23 5.21 -2.78
C THR A 303 19.75 5.53 -2.95
N ARG A 304 19.40 6.17 -4.08
CA ARG A 304 18.01 6.46 -4.48
C ARG A 304 17.42 5.41 -5.42
N LYS A 305 17.96 4.18 -5.42
CA LYS A 305 17.45 3.11 -6.29
C LYS A 305 16.05 2.71 -5.86
N TYR A 306 15.20 2.53 -6.86
CA TYR A 306 13.86 2.00 -6.64
C TYR A 306 13.95 0.55 -6.16
N ILE A 307 12.97 0.18 -5.35
CA ILE A 307 12.75 -1.18 -4.89
C ILE A 307 11.31 -1.57 -5.24
N GLY A 308 11.05 -2.86 -5.33
CA GLY A 308 9.74 -3.37 -5.68
C GLY A 308 9.26 -4.49 -4.78
N THR A 309 8.28 -5.24 -5.31
CA THR A 309 7.75 -6.45 -4.70
C THR A 309 8.83 -7.45 -4.26
N PRO A 310 9.91 -7.73 -5.02
CA PRO A 310 10.94 -8.68 -4.61
C PRO A 310 11.72 -8.26 -3.35
N GLU A 311 12.03 -6.97 -3.19
CA GLU A 311 12.69 -6.44 -1.99
C GLU A 311 11.76 -6.45 -0.78
N ALA A 312 10.50 -6.06 -0.97
CA ALA A 312 9.50 -6.11 0.09
C ALA A 312 9.28 -7.55 0.58
N GLN A 313 9.17 -8.52 -0.34
CA GLN A 313 9.04 -9.93 0.01
C GLN A 313 10.28 -10.45 0.76
N ALA A 314 11.48 -10.11 0.31
CA ALA A 314 12.73 -10.51 0.96
C ALA A 314 12.79 -10.01 2.41
N LEU A 315 12.45 -8.73 2.61
CA LEU A 315 12.39 -8.11 3.93
C LEU A 315 11.45 -8.89 4.86
N PHE A 316 10.16 -8.99 4.52
CA PHE A 316 9.17 -9.63 5.40
C PHE A 316 9.50 -11.12 5.63
N SER A 317 9.87 -11.86 4.58
CA SER A 317 10.23 -13.27 4.70
C SER A 317 11.42 -13.49 5.63
N SER A 318 12.44 -12.63 5.58
CA SER A 318 13.62 -12.72 6.46
C SER A 318 13.33 -12.44 7.94
N LEU A 319 12.18 -11.82 8.23
CA LEU A 319 11.69 -11.55 9.57
C LEU A 319 10.70 -12.61 10.06
N GLY A 320 10.44 -13.66 9.27
CA GLY A 320 9.45 -14.69 9.58
C GLY A 320 7.99 -14.27 9.29
N ILE A 321 7.81 -13.12 8.63
CA ILE A 321 6.52 -12.51 8.37
C ILE A 321 5.97 -13.04 7.03
N GLN A 322 4.87 -13.80 7.08
CA GLN A 322 4.34 -14.58 5.95
C GLN A 322 3.68 -13.71 4.87
N CYS A 323 4.28 -13.63 3.68
CA CYS A 323 3.72 -12.89 2.55
C CYS A 323 3.85 -13.67 1.23
N GLU A 324 2.91 -13.44 0.32
CA GLU A 324 2.85 -14.03 -1.01
C GLU A 324 2.97 -12.92 -2.06
N ALA A 325 3.92 -13.08 -2.98
CA ALA A 325 4.08 -12.24 -4.14
C ALA A 325 3.40 -12.87 -5.36
N ASN A 326 2.57 -12.10 -6.07
CA ASN A 326 1.88 -12.55 -7.27
C ASN A 326 2.11 -11.57 -8.41
N SER A 327 2.56 -12.08 -9.55
CA SER A 327 2.59 -11.33 -10.81
C SER A 327 1.31 -11.59 -11.60
N ILE A 328 0.68 -10.52 -12.06
CA ILE A 328 -0.58 -10.53 -12.81
C ILE A 328 -0.30 -9.90 -14.17
N GLY A 329 -0.46 -10.68 -15.23
CA GLY A 329 -0.35 -10.22 -16.62
C GLY A 329 -1.61 -10.51 -17.41
N ALA A 330 -1.69 -9.99 -18.64
CA ALA A 330 -2.76 -10.35 -19.56
C ALA A 330 -2.67 -11.84 -19.94
N SER A 331 -3.82 -12.52 -19.97
CA SER A 331 -3.97 -13.86 -20.53
C SER A 331 -4.68 -13.80 -21.88
N LYS A 332 -4.88 -14.94 -22.54
CA LYS A 332 -5.67 -15.00 -23.79
C LYS A 332 -7.12 -14.56 -23.60
N GLU A 333 -7.65 -14.70 -22.38
CA GLU A 333 -9.08 -14.54 -22.07
C GLU A 333 -9.36 -13.32 -21.18
N VAL A 334 -8.37 -12.87 -20.40
CA VAL A 334 -8.55 -11.84 -19.38
C VAL A 334 -7.50 -10.75 -19.53
N ARG A 335 -7.95 -9.50 -19.61
CA ARG A 335 -7.06 -8.32 -19.63
C ARG A 335 -6.36 -8.19 -18.27
N ALA A 336 -5.14 -7.68 -18.24
CA ALA A 336 -4.35 -7.60 -17.01
C ALA A 336 -5.08 -6.87 -15.87
N HIS A 337 -5.76 -5.76 -16.16
CA HIS A 337 -6.49 -5.00 -15.13
C HIS A 337 -7.78 -5.71 -14.68
N ASP A 338 -8.43 -6.50 -15.54
CA ASP A 338 -9.58 -7.32 -15.13
C ASP A 338 -9.11 -8.43 -14.17
N ALA A 339 -7.97 -9.06 -14.46
CA ALA A 339 -7.35 -10.05 -13.58
C ALA A 339 -6.93 -9.41 -12.23
N LEU A 340 -6.43 -8.17 -12.25
CA LEU A 340 -6.14 -7.41 -11.03
C LEU A 340 -7.40 -7.21 -10.18
N TYR A 341 -8.50 -6.73 -10.77
CA TYR A 341 -9.77 -6.58 -10.06
C TYR A 341 -10.26 -7.89 -9.46
N MET A 342 -10.18 -9.00 -10.21
CA MET A 342 -10.56 -10.32 -9.71
C MET A 342 -9.73 -10.73 -8.49
N ASN A 343 -8.41 -10.53 -8.53
CA ASN A 343 -7.50 -10.88 -7.43
C ASN A 343 -7.77 -10.03 -6.17
N VAL A 344 -7.95 -8.72 -6.34
CA VAL A 344 -8.22 -7.80 -5.21
C VAL A 344 -9.61 -8.04 -4.63
N ALA A 345 -10.62 -8.26 -5.47
CA ALA A 345 -11.97 -8.58 -5.01
C ALA A 345 -12.03 -9.92 -4.26
N ALA A 346 -11.27 -10.93 -4.71
CA ALA A 346 -11.17 -12.21 -4.00
C ALA A 346 -10.55 -12.03 -2.61
N TYR A 347 -9.46 -11.25 -2.51
CA TYR A 347 -8.79 -10.96 -1.25
C TYR A 347 -9.75 -10.35 -0.21
N PHE A 348 -10.49 -9.30 -0.56
CA PHE A 348 -11.41 -8.67 0.39
C PHE A 348 -12.66 -9.50 0.71
N ARG A 349 -13.09 -10.36 -0.22
CA ARG A 349 -14.24 -11.25 -0.01
C ARG A 349 -13.96 -12.37 0.99
N GLU A 350 -12.72 -12.84 1.07
CA GLU A 350 -12.34 -13.96 1.93
C GLU A 350 -12.64 -13.70 3.42
N SER A 351 -12.58 -12.44 3.87
CA SER A 351 -12.81 -12.06 5.27
C SER A 351 -14.14 -11.37 5.55
N CYS A 352 -15.10 -11.43 4.62
CA CYS A 352 -16.42 -10.82 4.80
C CYS A 352 -17.53 -11.81 4.45
N ALA A 353 -18.29 -12.23 5.47
CA ALA A 353 -19.66 -12.67 5.23
C ALA A 353 -20.42 -11.46 4.65
N LEU A 354 -21.00 -11.60 3.46
CA LEU A 354 -21.77 -10.53 2.84
C LEU A 354 -23.02 -10.28 3.69
N GLU A 355 -22.94 -9.36 4.64
CA GLU A 355 -24.10 -8.90 5.40
C GLU A 355 -25.08 -8.21 4.44
N GLU A 356 -26.29 -8.73 4.38
CA GLU A 356 -27.34 -8.20 3.50
C GLU A 356 -27.65 -6.74 3.88
N GLY A 357 -27.60 -5.83 2.90
CA GLY A 357 -27.90 -4.41 3.09
C GLY A 357 -26.75 -3.51 3.50
N LYS A 358 -25.55 -4.03 3.80
CA LYS A 358 -24.37 -3.19 4.12
C LYS A 358 -23.62 -2.76 2.86
N LYS A 359 -23.56 -1.46 2.61
CA LYS A 359 -22.88 -0.86 1.44
C LYS A 359 -21.35 -0.88 1.59
N VAL A 360 -20.83 -0.48 2.75
CA VAL A 360 -19.38 -0.40 3.00
C VAL A 360 -18.95 -1.40 4.08
N MET A 361 -17.95 -2.23 3.76
CA MET A 361 -17.38 -3.23 4.66
C MET A 361 -15.93 -2.86 4.98
N GLN A 362 -15.64 -2.71 6.27
CA GLN A 362 -14.27 -2.59 6.76
C GLN A 362 -13.86 -3.93 7.37
N THR A 363 -12.72 -4.45 6.95
CA THR A 363 -12.20 -5.76 7.37
C THR A 363 -11.07 -5.60 8.38
N ASN A 364 -10.58 -6.70 8.93
CA ASN A 364 -9.31 -6.74 9.68
C ASN A 364 -8.11 -7.13 8.81
N LEU A 365 -8.31 -7.25 7.49
CA LEU A 365 -7.26 -7.68 6.56
C LEU A 365 -6.12 -6.66 6.49
N PRO A 366 -4.89 -7.12 6.22
CA PRO A 366 -3.77 -6.25 5.87
C PRO A 366 -4.05 -5.43 4.59
N PRO A 367 -3.38 -4.28 4.40
CA PRO A 367 -3.31 -3.65 3.10
C PRO A 367 -2.45 -4.50 2.14
N ILE A 368 -2.57 -4.27 0.83
CA ILE A 368 -1.79 -5.00 -0.19
C ILE A 368 -0.77 -4.05 -0.80
N TYR A 369 0.51 -4.43 -0.80
CA TYR A 369 1.52 -3.70 -1.59
C TYR A 369 1.24 -3.96 -3.07
N PHE A 370 1.17 -2.90 -3.86
CA PHE A 370 0.79 -2.94 -5.25
C PHE A 370 1.83 -2.22 -6.09
N GLN A 371 2.28 -2.86 -7.16
CA GLN A 371 3.19 -2.29 -8.13
C GLN A 371 2.64 -2.51 -9.53
N HIS A 372 2.85 -1.53 -10.39
CA HIS A 372 2.73 -1.73 -11.83
C HIS A 372 4.05 -1.31 -12.48
N GLN A 373 4.43 -2.02 -13.54
CA GLN A 373 5.54 -1.58 -14.38
C GLN A 373 5.08 -0.39 -15.22
N GLY A 374 5.99 0.52 -15.56
CA GLY A 374 5.69 1.65 -16.44
C GLY A 374 5.16 1.24 -17.82
N LEU A 375 4.82 2.21 -18.65
CA LEU A 375 4.35 1.95 -20.01
C LEU A 375 5.49 1.51 -20.94
N LYS A 376 5.40 0.30 -21.50
CA LYS A 376 6.09 -0.03 -22.76
C LYS A 376 5.36 0.67 -23.90
N THR A 377 5.70 1.93 -24.19
CA THR A 377 5.23 2.59 -25.41
C THR A 377 5.97 1.99 -26.61
N SER A 378 5.35 1.02 -27.27
CA SER A 378 5.74 0.61 -28.61
C SER A 378 5.27 1.66 -29.62
N PHE A 379 5.80 2.88 -29.55
CA PHE A 379 5.60 3.85 -30.63
C PHE A 379 6.77 3.71 -31.61
N PHE A 380 6.48 3.06 -32.74
CA PHE A 380 7.41 2.91 -33.86
C PHE A 380 7.53 4.28 -34.56
N VAL A 381 8.33 5.20 -34.01
CA VAL A 381 8.77 6.37 -34.77
C VAL A 381 9.90 5.90 -35.68
N ILE A 382 9.64 5.89 -36.98
CA ILE A 382 10.67 5.79 -38.01
C ILE A 382 11.46 7.11 -37.96
N CYS A 383 12.45 7.22 -37.08
CA CYS A 383 13.51 8.21 -37.12
C CYS A 383 14.76 7.56 -36.54
N ASP A 384 15.73 7.32 -37.42
CA ASP A 384 17.15 6.97 -37.20
C ASP A 384 17.57 6.05 -36.05
N LEU A 385 18.38 5.06 -36.43
CA LEU A 385 19.04 4.06 -35.61
C LEU A 385 19.99 4.66 -34.56
N SER A 386 19.47 5.25 -33.47
CA SER A 386 20.28 5.54 -32.27
C SER A 386 19.50 5.76 -30.95
N ASN A 387 18.26 5.28 -30.79
CA ASN A 387 17.55 5.36 -29.50
C ASN A 387 16.80 4.06 -29.18
N TRP A 388 17.56 3.01 -28.83
CA TRP A 388 16.98 1.88 -28.10
C TRP A 388 17.02 2.26 -26.61
N TRP A 389 15.91 2.02 -25.91
CA TRP A 389 15.63 2.14 -24.46
C TRP A 389 14.52 3.18 -24.17
N THR A 390 13.28 2.75 -24.42
CA THR A 390 12.09 3.27 -23.74
C THR A 390 12.15 2.78 -22.29
N ASP A 391 12.68 3.61 -21.38
CA ASP A 391 12.83 3.27 -19.96
C ASP A 391 11.46 3.14 -19.28
N ILE A 392 11.18 1.95 -18.76
CA ILE A 392 9.90 1.59 -18.14
C ILE A 392 10.01 1.77 -16.63
N THR A 393 9.82 2.97 -16.10
CA THR A 393 9.79 3.16 -14.64
C THR A 393 8.48 2.67 -14.06
N GLY A 394 8.55 1.69 -13.16
CA GLY A 394 7.41 1.27 -12.34
C GLY A 394 7.09 2.26 -11.22
N HIS A 395 5.84 2.21 -10.74
CA HIS A 395 5.40 2.92 -9.54
C HIS A 395 4.76 1.91 -8.59
N SER A 396 4.93 2.14 -7.29
CA SER A 396 4.34 1.30 -6.25
C SER A 396 3.47 2.13 -5.32
N MET A 397 2.42 1.49 -4.83
CA MET A 397 1.37 2.07 -3.99
C MET A 397 0.88 1.00 -3.02
N THR A 398 -0.03 1.38 -2.12
CA THR A 398 -0.66 0.45 -1.17
C THR A 398 -2.17 0.40 -1.43
N ILE A 399 -2.70 -0.75 -1.85
CA ILE A 399 -4.15 -0.95 -1.97
C ILE A 399 -4.73 -1.09 -0.56
N ILE A 400 -5.70 -0.24 -0.28
CA ILE A 400 -6.44 -0.18 0.99
C ILE A 400 -7.90 -0.60 0.84
N GLY A 401 -8.37 -0.81 -0.38
CA GLY A 401 -9.76 -1.18 -0.62
C GLY A 401 -10.09 -1.41 -2.08
N PHE A 402 -11.36 -1.76 -2.30
CA PHE A 402 -11.95 -2.04 -3.60
C PHE A 402 -13.41 -1.61 -3.59
N GLU A 403 -13.86 -0.90 -4.62
CA GLU A 403 -15.25 -0.52 -4.77
C GLU A 403 -15.84 -0.96 -6.11
N ILE A 404 -17.11 -1.36 -6.06
CA ILE A 404 -17.97 -1.60 -7.21
C ILE A 404 -18.89 -0.39 -7.33
N ARG A 405 -18.99 0.13 -8.54
CA ARG A 405 -19.72 1.35 -8.86
C ARG A 405 -20.83 1.06 -9.87
N ASP A 406 -21.61 2.10 -10.14
CA ASP A 406 -22.64 2.06 -11.17
C ASP A 406 -22.10 1.65 -12.55
N GLY A 407 -22.99 1.00 -13.31
CA GLY A 407 -22.65 0.42 -14.61
C GLY A 407 -21.70 -0.78 -14.53
N GLY A 408 -21.46 -1.34 -13.34
CA GLY A 408 -20.54 -2.47 -13.13
C GLY A 408 -19.06 -2.07 -13.22
N SER A 409 -18.75 -0.77 -13.21
CA SER A 409 -17.38 -0.29 -13.12
C SER A 409 -16.80 -0.54 -11.73
N ALA A 410 -15.48 -0.57 -11.61
CA ALA A 410 -14.81 -0.81 -10.34
C ALA A 410 -13.55 0.04 -10.21
N ASP A 411 -13.23 0.44 -8.98
CA ASP A 411 -12.00 1.14 -8.65
C ASP A 411 -11.28 0.38 -7.54
N ILE A 412 -9.95 0.30 -7.62
CA ILE A 412 -9.15 0.01 -6.42
C ILE A 412 -8.94 1.32 -5.66
N LEU A 413 -8.94 1.23 -4.33
CA LEU A 413 -8.67 2.34 -3.44
C LEU A 413 -7.26 2.21 -2.90
N VAL A 414 -6.48 3.29 -2.95
CA VAL A 414 -5.03 3.24 -2.74
C VAL A 414 -4.52 4.39 -1.90
N PHE A 415 -3.49 4.12 -1.10
CA PHE A 415 -2.55 5.14 -0.66
C PHE A 415 -1.38 5.20 -1.64
N ASP A 416 -1.17 6.39 -2.18
CA ASP A 416 -0.08 6.68 -3.10
C ASP A 416 0.93 7.60 -2.40
N PRO A 417 2.15 7.12 -2.09
CA PRO A 417 3.10 7.88 -1.29
C PRO A 417 3.63 9.14 -1.99
N MET A 418 3.38 9.31 -3.30
CA MET A 418 3.73 10.54 -4.03
C MET A 418 2.90 11.75 -3.60
N PHE A 419 1.74 11.51 -2.97
CA PHE A 419 0.77 12.55 -2.61
C PHE A 419 0.51 12.57 -1.10
N ARG A 420 0.22 13.75 -0.58
CA ARG A 420 -0.16 13.94 0.82
C ARG A 420 -1.65 13.68 1.00
N THR A 421 -2.05 13.47 2.25
CA THR A 421 -3.46 13.41 2.62
C THR A 421 -4.15 14.74 2.27
N PRO A 422 -5.19 14.74 1.42
CA PRO A 422 -5.91 15.95 1.03
C PRO A 422 -6.47 16.68 2.26
N PRO A 423 -6.47 18.03 2.28
CA PRO A 423 -6.99 18.82 3.39
C PRO A 423 -8.44 18.50 3.78
N ALA A 424 -9.33 18.19 2.83
CA ALA A 424 -10.69 17.70 3.16
C ALA A 424 -10.65 16.47 4.06
N VAL A 425 -9.86 15.47 3.68
CA VAL A 425 -9.77 14.22 4.44
C VAL A 425 -9.26 14.50 5.84
N LYS A 426 -8.23 15.37 5.99
CA LYS A 426 -7.73 15.79 7.30
C LYS A 426 -8.83 16.44 8.16
N ARG A 427 -9.68 17.30 7.60
CA ARG A 427 -10.80 17.95 8.31
C ARG A 427 -11.94 17.00 8.67
N LEU A 428 -12.17 15.98 7.84
CA LEU A 428 -13.22 14.98 8.06
C LEU A 428 -12.83 13.91 9.10
N ARG A 429 -11.59 13.90 9.60
CA ARG A 429 -11.15 13.01 10.68
C ARG A 429 -11.90 13.32 11.97
N GLY A 430 -12.49 12.30 12.59
CA GLY A 430 -13.27 12.43 13.83
C GLY A 430 -14.63 13.13 13.70
N ALA A 431 -14.91 13.78 12.56
CA ALA A 431 -16.19 14.42 12.29
C ALA A 431 -17.11 13.51 11.47
N GLN A 432 -18.40 13.52 11.80
CA GLN A 432 -19.47 12.86 11.03
C GLN A 432 -20.10 13.85 10.04
N ALA A 433 -19.25 14.61 9.34
CA ALA A 433 -19.69 15.63 8.40
C ALA A 433 -20.11 15.02 7.06
N LEU A 434 -21.19 15.54 6.51
CA LEU A 434 -21.63 15.27 5.15
C LEU A 434 -20.85 16.16 4.18
N THR A 435 -20.55 15.64 3.00
CA THR A 435 -20.03 16.43 1.88
C THR A 435 -21.01 16.34 0.72
N SER A 436 -21.21 17.46 0.02
CA SER A 436 -22.05 17.51 -1.19
C SER A 436 -21.42 16.76 -2.36
N ASP A 437 -20.09 16.59 -2.37
CA ASP A 437 -19.34 15.92 -3.43
C ASP A 437 -18.27 14.96 -2.88
N PRO A 438 -18.69 13.77 -2.39
CA PRO A 438 -17.76 12.75 -1.90
C PRO A 438 -16.86 12.22 -3.02
N ALA A 439 -17.34 12.19 -4.27
CA ALA A 439 -16.61 11.65 -5.40
C ALA A 439 -15.34 12.45 -5.70
N ARG A 440 -15.40 13.78 -5.58
CA ARG A 440 -14.23 14.67 -5.75
C ARG A 440 -13.15 14.42 -4.70
N VAL A 441 -13.51 14.18 -3.44
CA VAL A 441 -12.54 13.86 -2.38
C VAL A 441 -11.94 12.48 -2.59
N LEU A 442 -12.76 11.49 -2.99
CA LEU A 442 -12.33 10.13 -3.26
C LEU A 442 -11.43 10.01 -4.50
N LYS A 443 -11.48 10.98 -5.43
CA LYS A 443 -10.69 10.97 -6.68
C LYS A 443 -9.20 10.74 -6.44
N ALA A 444 -8.61 11.36 -5.40
CA ALA A 444 -7.19 11.20 -5.08
C ALA A 444 -6.81 9.74 -4.76
N TYR A 445 -7.76 8.96 -4.23
CA TYR A 445 -7.57 7.58 -3.75
C TYR A 445 -8.05 6.52 -4.74
N ARG A 446 -8.78 6.89 -5.79
CA ARG A 446 -9.34 5.93 -6.76
C ARG A 446 -8.35 5.67 -7.89
N ARG A 447 -8.24 4.39 -8.29
CA ARG A 447 -7.62 3.98 -9.56
C ARG A 447 -8.60 3.07 -10.30
N GLY A 448 -9.21 3.64 -11.33
CA GLY A 448 -10.17 2.95 -12.19
C GLY A 448 -9.59 2.38 -13.46
N THR A 449 -10.46 1.82 -14.30
CA THR A 449 -10.06 1.14 -15.54
C THR A 449 -9.26 2.06 -16.47
N ALA A 450 -9.63 3.35 -16.56
CA ALA A 450 -8.92 4.32 -17.39
C ALA A 450 -7.45 4.50 -16.98
N TYR A 451 -7.15 4.37 -15.68
CA TYR A 451 -5.79 4.37 -15.16
C TYR A 451 -5.10 3.01 -15.38
N LEU A 452 -5.75 1.93 -14.96
CA LEU A 452 -5.14 0.60 -14.91
C LEU A 452 -4.90 -0.03 -16.28
N GLN A 453 -5.77 0.21 -17.26
CA GLN A 453 -5.65 -0.41 -18.60
C GLN A 453 -4.40 0.00 -19.38
N LYS A 454 -3.70 1.06 -18.92
CA LYS A 454 -2.43 1.49 -19.48
C LYS A 454 -1.36 0.42 -19.27
N TYR A 455 -1.39 -0.26 -18.13
CA TYR A 455 -0.33 -1.16 -17.69
C TYR A 455 -0.61 -2.61 -18.12
N LYS A 456 0.46 -3.32 -18.51
CA LYS A 456 0.38 -4.70 -19.04
C LYS A 456 0.57 -5.76 -17.97
N ALA A 457 1.18 -5.39 -16.85
CA ALA A 457 1.50 -6.27 -15.76
C ALA A 457 1.44 -5.53 -14.42
N PHE A 458 1.04 -6.26 -13.39
CA PHE A 458 0.93 -5.82 -12.02
C PHE A 458 1.62 -6.82 -11.11
N GLU A 459 2.09 -6.37 -9.97
CA GLU A 459 2.65 -7.20 -8.92
C GLU A 459 1.96 -6.85 -7.60
N LEU A 460 1.56 -7.87 -6.86
CA LEU A 460 0.95 -7.74 -5.54
C LEU A 460 1.82 -8.45 -4.52
N LEU A 461 1.99 -7.86 -3.34
CA LEU A 461 2.42 -8.58 -2.14
C LEU A 461 1.27 -8.52 -1.13
N LYS A 462 0.70 -9.69 -0.85
CA LYS A 462 -0.43 -9.86 0.07
C LYS A 462 -0.08 -10.90 1.14
N GLY A 463 -0.70 -10.80 2.31
CA GLY A 463 -0.53 -11.77 3.38
C GLY A 463 -0.80 -11.15 4.75
N TYR A 464 -1.46 -11.93 5.62
CA TYR A 464 -1.09 -12.33 7.00
C TYR A 464 -2.30 -13.11 7.54
N ASN A 465 -2.49 -14.32 7.02
CA ASN A 465 -3.70 -15.10 7.23
C ASN A 465 -3.77 -15.62 8.68
N GLU A 466 -4.80 -15.18 9.40
CA GLU A 466 -5.09 -15.54 10.79
C GLU A 466 -5.16 -17.07 10.99
N THR A 467 -5.59 -17.83 9.96
CA THR A 467 -5.65 -19.30 10.05
C THR A 467 -4.27 -19.95 10.11
N LYS A 468 -3.26 -19.41 9.40
CA LYS A 468 -1.88 -19.88 9.50
C LYS A 468 -1.15 -19.32 10.72
N LEU A 469 -1.54 -18.14 11.20
CA LEU A 469 -1.07 -17.62 12.48
C LEU A 469 -1.56 -18.47 13.65
N GLN A 470 -2.82 -18.92 13.60
CA GLN A 470 -3.37 -19.84 14.60
C GLN A 470 -2.65 -21.20 14.55
N GLU A 471 -2.40 -21.74 13.35
CA GLU A 471 -1.59 -22.97 13.19
C GLU A 471 -0.17 -22.82 13.76
N ASN A 472 0.45 -21.63 13.64
CA ASN A 472 1.78 -21.35 14.19
C ASN A 472 1.76 -21.10 15.72
N LEU A 473 0.73 -20.40 16.23
CA LEU A 473 0.51 -20.25 17.68
C LEU A 473 0.26 -21.61 18.33
N ASP A 474 -0.55 -22.45 17.71
CA ASP A 474 -0.78 -23.81 18.18
C ASP A 474 0.52 -24.62 18.12
N ALA A 475 1.32 -24.52 17.06
CA ALA A 475 2.63 -25.18 16.98
C ALA A 475 3.65 -24.70 18.04
N GLU A 476 3.69 -23.40 18.34
CA GLU A 476 4.54 -22.85 19.41
C GLU A 476 4.06 -23.27 20.80
N ILE A 477 2.74 -23.23 21.06
CA ILE A 477 2.15 -23.71 22.32
C ILE A 477 2.43 -25.21 22.50
N PHE A 478 2.24 -26.02 21.45
CA PHE A 478 2.54 -27.44 21.50
C PHE A 478 4.04 -27.70 21.68
N GLY A 479 4.92 -26.88 21.10
CA GLY A 479 6.37 -26.95 21.32
C GLY A 479 6.75 -26.68 22.77
N VAL A 480 6.24 -25.59 23.36
CA VAL A 480 6.47 -25.23 24.77
C VAL A 480 5.93 -26.31 25.72
N LEU A 481 4.72 -26.82 25.46
CA LEU A 481 4.15 -27.92 26.25
C LEU A 481 4.98 -29.21 26.13
N LEU A 482 5.56 -29.50 24.95
CA LEU A 482 6.43 -30.65 24.76
C LEU A 482 7.73 -30.51 25.54
N ASP A 483 8.32 -29.32 25.52
CA ASP A 483 9.56 -29.02 26.23
C ASP A 483 9.34 -29.05 27.75
N GLU A 484 8.25 -28.45 28.24
CA GLU A 484 7.84 -28.56 29.65
C GLU A 484 7.57 -30.03 30.05
N ALA A 485 6.93 -30.81 29.18
CA ALA A 485 6.68 -32.23 29.43
C ALA A 485 8.00 -33.04 29.46
N ARG A 486 8.98 -32.72 28.61
CA ARG A 486 10.30 -33.36 28.63
C ARG A 486 11.12 -32.97 29.85
N GLU A 487 10.95 -31.77 30.37
CA GLU A 487 11.61 -31.34 31.61
C GLU A 487 10.95 -31.93 32.86
N ALA A 488 9.64 -32.15 32.83
CA ALA A 488 8.86 -32.67 33.97
C ALA A 488 8.80 -34.20 34.05
N PHE A 489 9.00 -34.93 32.95
CA PHE A 489 8.87 -36.39 32.87
C PHE A 489 10.13 -37.04 32.29
N ASP A 490 10.44 -38.25 32.76
CA ASP A 490 11.57 -39.06 32.27
C ASP A 490 11.46 -39.30 30.75
N GLU A 491 12.56 -39.22 29.99
CA GLU A 491 12.56 -39.18 28.52
C GLU A 491 11.83 -40.39 27.87
N GLU A 492 11.74 -41.52 28.57
CA GLU A 492 11.05 -42.74 28.09
C GLU A 492 9.50 -42.67 28.19
N LEU A 493 8.91 -41.66 28.82
CA LEU A 493 7.46 -41.51 29.02
C LEU A 493 6.78 -40.53 28.04
N VAL A 494 7.55 -39.68 27.34
CA VAL A 494 7.00 -38.68 26.40
C VAL A 494 7.02 -39.26 24.98
N VAL A 495 5.90 -39.85 24.56
CA VAL A 495 5.74 -40.41 23.20
C VAL A 495 5.08 -39.38 22.28
N GLU A 496 5.82 -38.91 21.27
CA GLU A 496 5.27 -38.09 20.19
C GLU A 496 4.39 -38.96 19.28
N LEU A 497 3.06 -38.80 19.39
CA LEU A 497 2.12 -39.54 18.56
C LEU A 497 2.04 -38.91 17.17
N ASN A 498 2.96 -39.31 16.28
CA ASN A 498 2.89 -38.99 14.86
C ASN A 498 1.69 -39.71 14.21
N THR A 499 0.52 -39.08 14.26
CA THR A 499 -0.66 -39.58 13.57
C THR A 499 -0.55 -39.18 12.10
N GLY A 500 -0.25 -40.15 11.22
CA GLY A 500 -0.37 -39.98 9.76
C GLY A 500 -1.81 -39.79 9.26
N TYR A 501 -2.73 -39.32 10.12
CA TYR A 501 -4.16 -39.19 9.84
C TYR A 501 -4.68 -37.86 10.37
N ASN A 502 -5.40 -37.15 9.50
CA ASN A 502 -5.92 -35.80 9.71
C ASN A 502 -7.11 -35.85 10.69
N LEU A 503 -6.86 -35.64 12.00
CA LEU A 503 -7.88 -35.70 13.05
C LEU A 503 -9.04 -34.71 12.87
N GLY A 504 -8.87 -33.65 12.08
CA GLY A 504 -9.90 -32.65 11.79
C GLY A 504 -11.09 -33.16 10.95
N LYS A 505 -11.13 -34.46 10.58
CA LYS A 505 -12.22 -35.07 9.82
C LYS A 505 -12.96 -36.21 10.54
N MET A 506 -12.59 -36.53 11.77
CA MET A 506 -13.24 -37.62 12.53
C MET A 506 -14.43 -37.10 13.34
N THR A 507 -15.48 -37.90 13.37
CA THR A 507 -16.66 -37.66 14.23
C THR A 507 -16.35 -38.08 15.68
N GLU A 508 -16.98 -37.45 16.68
CA GLU A 508 -16.79 -37.78 18.11
C GLU A 508 -16.82 -39.29 18.45
N PRO A 509 -17.69 -40.12 17.84
CA PRO A 509 -17.68 -41.57 18.09
C PRO A 509 -16.40 -42.28 17.62
N GLU A 510 -15.77 -41.79 16.56
CA GLU A 510 -14.55 -42.36 16.00
C GLU A 510 -13.33 -42.05 16.87
N ILE A 511 -13.28 -40.84 17.42
CA ILE A 511 -12.25 -40.42 18.40
C ILE A 511 -12.34 -41.25 19.68
N SER A 512 -13.57 -41.48 20.18
CA SER A 512 -13.79 -42.28 21.40
C SER A 512 -13.39 -43.75 21.22
N ASN A 513 -13.68 -44.34 20.05
CA ASN A 513 -13.28 -45.72 19.75
C ASN A 513 -11.77 -45.88 19.58
N TYR A 514 -11.09 -44.91 18.96
CA TYR A 514 -9.64 -44.92 18.82
C TYR A 514 -8.96 -44.90 20.20
N LEU A 515 -9.33 -43.96 21.07
CA LEU A 515 -8.77 -43.86 22.43
C LEU A 515 -8.99 -45.14 23.26
N ARG A 516 -10.13 -45.82 23.05
CA ARG A 516 -10.45 -47.07 23.72
C ARG A 516 -9.62 -48.27 23.21
N GLN A 517 -9.16 -48.23 21.96
CA GLN A 517 -8.28 -49.26 21.38
C GLN A 517 -6.80 -49.00 21.76
N SER A 518 -6.40 -47.74 21.86
CA SER A 518 -5.01 -47.33 22.20
C SER A 518 -4.66 -47.54 23.68
N GLY A 519 -5.64 -47.55 24.59
CA GLY A 519 -5.44 -47.73 26.03
C GLY A 519 -5.23 -49.19 26.50
N GLY A 520 -5.06 -50.12 25.57
CA GLY A 520 -5.02 -51.57 25.83
C GLY A 520 -3.65 -52.18 26.11
N ALA A 521 -2.71 -51.47 26.75
CA ALA A 521 -1.44 -52.08 27.18
C ALA A 521 -0.82 -51.32 28.37
N GLY A 522 -1.18 -51.70 29.59
CA GLY A 522 -0.56 -51.19 30.83
C GLY A 522 -1.31 -51.64 32.08
N GLY A 523 -0.77 -52.65 32.76
CA GLY A 523 -1.45 -53.39 33.82
C GLY A 523 -1.62 -52.66 35.16
N ARG A 524 -2.75 -52.96 35.80
CA ARG A 524 -3.01 -53.13 37.25
C ARG A 524 -1.98 -52.51 38.23
N ASN A 525 -2.44 -51.52 39.00
CA ASN A 525 -2.39 -51.63 40.46
C ASN A 525 -3.56 -50.91 41.13
N ARG A 526 -4.30 -51.67 41.94
CA ARG A 526 -5.33 -51.22 42.88
C ARG A 526 -4.65 -50.58 44.09
N HIS A 527 -5.17 -49.47 44.58
CA HIS A 527 -5.46 -49.17 46.00
C HIS A 527 -6.23 -47.83 46.02
N GLN A 528 -7.56 -47.87 46.13
CA GLN A 528 -8.37 -47.66 47.34
C GLN A 528 -8.51 -46.19 47.79
N PHE A 529 -9.76 -45.74 47.73
CA PHE A 529 -10.30 -44.45 48.17
C PHE A 529 -10.21 -44.20 49.69
N ALA A 530 -9.99 -42.91 50.01
CA ALA A 530 -10.66 -42.07 51.05
C ALA A 530 -10.19 -42.12 52.53
N PRO A 531 -10.39 -41.01 53.29
CA PRO A 531 -11.16 -39.80 52.96
C PRO A 531 -10.33 -38.55 52.59
#